data_AF-A0A354FJF3-F1
#
_entry.id   AF-A0A354FJF3-F1
#
_cell.length_a   1.000
_cell.length_b   1.000
_cell.length_c   1.000
_cell.angle_alpha   90.00
_cell.angle_beta   90.00
_cell.angle_gamma   90.00
#
_symmetry.space_group_name_H-M   'P 1'
#
loop_
_entity.id
_entity.type
_entity.pdbx_description
1 polymer ?
#
loop_
_entity_poly.entity_id
_entity_poly.type
_entity_poly.pdbx_seq_one_letter_code
_entity_poly.pdbx_strand_id
1 'polypeptide(L)'
;MLMDTIECDNGRSDGSVSRWGLLRNPEFLAIWFVGTATSTVRWLEVLALGIFVFDLTGSPFQVALMLILRMLPLVLVGPLTGVLAERANRRSVMISCLLVMSLICLGFAVLSWNGHLSVSYLGLSAVLNGLFWTLENPVRRPLIGEIVGTPQLGAAMSLDAVTFSGTRLLGP
;
A
#
# COMPACT_ATOMS: atom_id res chain seq x y z
N MET A 1 -2.41 -42.86 48.53
CA MET A 1 -3.61 -43.68 48.29
C MET A 1 -4.78 -42.72 48.33
N LEU A 2 -5.47 -42.37 47.27
CA LEU A 2 -5.49 -42.73 45.86
C LEU A 2 -6.57 -41.77 45.30
N MET A 3 -6.49 -41.41 44.02
CA MET A 3 -7.65 -41.03 43.19
C MET A 3 -8.25 -39.63 43.47
N ASP A 4 -8.41 -38.70 42.54
CA ASP A 4 -8.34 -38.71 41.08
C ASP A 4 -8.00 -37.27 40.62
N THR A 5 -7.00 -37.05 39.76
CA THR A 5 -7.21 -36.93 38.31
C THR A 5 -8.50 -36.18 37.96
N ILE A 6 -8.55 -34.88 38.24
CA ILE A 6 -9.40 -33.98 37.47
C ILE A 6 -8.67 -33.73 36.15
N GLU A 7 -9.04 -34.55 35.18
CA GLU A 7 -9.23 -34.24 33.78
C GLU A 7 -8.48 -32.98 33.28
N CYS A 8 -7.42 -33.22 32.51
CA CYS A 8 -7.08 -32.33 31.41
C CYS A 8 -8.30 -32.25 30.48
N ASP A 9 -9.13 -31.22 30.64
CA ASP A 9 -10.07 -30.80 29.62
C ASP A 9 -9.26 -30.28 28.42
N ASN A 10 -8.90 -31.24 27.57
CA ASN A 10 -8.22 -31.07 26.31
C ASN A 10 -9.23 -30.54 25.28
N GLY A 11 -9.84 -29.39 25.58
CA GLY A 11 -10.71 -28.62 24.70
C GLY A 11 -9.93 -27.59 23.89
N ARG A 12 -8.70 -27.91 23.46
CA ARG A 12 -7.94 -27.11 22.49
C ARG A 12 -8.57 -27.33 21.12
N SER A 13 -9.76 -26.77 20.93
CA SER A 13 -10.35 -26.60 19.61
C SER A 13 -9.30 -25.90 18.75
N ASP A 14 -8.92 -26.58 17.67
CA ASP A 14 -8.01 -26.10 16.64
C ASP A 14 -8.39 -24.67 16.25
N GLY A 15 -7.66 -23.70 16.81
CA GLY A 15 -7.63 -22.32 16.36
C GLY A 15 -6.94 -22.21 15.01
N SER A 16 -7.32 -23.06 14.06
CA SER A 16 -6.96 -22.89 12.66
C SER A 16 -7.59 -21.56 12.24
N VAL A 17 -6.76 -20.53 12.20
CA VAL A 17 -7.09 -19.24 11.62
C VAL A 17 -7.55 -19.53 10.19
N SER A 18 -8.86 -19.62 9.99
CA SER A 18 -9.42 -20.05 8.71
C SER A 18 -9.13 -18.99 7.67
N ARG A 19 -8.08 -19.21 6.87
CA ARG A 19 -7.68 -18.35 5.75
C ARG A 19 -8.85 -18.08 4.80
N TRP A 20 -9.76 -19.04 4.69
CA TRP A 20 -11.00 -18.94 3.91
C TRP A 20 -12.03 -18.00 4.53
N GLY A 21 -12.03 -17.82 5.85
CA GLY A 21 -12.87 -16.84 6.55
C GLY A 21 -12.50 -15.39 6.21
N LEU A 22 -11.20 -15.12 6.01
CA LEU A 22 -10.71 -13.80 5.60
C LEU A 22 -11.22 -13.42 4.20
N LEU A 23 -11.12 -14.34 3.24
CA LEU A 23 -11.59 -14.14 1.86
C LEU A 23 -13.12 -13.99 1.75
N ARG A 24 -13.87 -14.28 2.83
CA ARG A 24 -15.32 -14.15 2.87
C ARG A 24 -15.78 -12.80 3.44
N ASN A 25 -14.87 -12.02 4.03
CA ASN A 25 -15.16 -10.68 4.54
C ASN A 25 -15.02 -9.63 3.43
N PRO A 26 -16.11 -8.98 2.98
CA PRO A 26 -16.06 -8.02 1.88
C PRO A 26 -15.25 -6.76 2.22
N GLU A 27 -15.20 -6.35 3.48
CA GLU A 27 -14.40 -5.18 3.90
C GLU A 27 -12.90 -5.47 3.83
N PHE A 28 -12.49 -6.67 4.24
CA PHE A 28 -11.11 -7.13 4.08
C PHE A 28 -10.72 -7.22 2.60
N LEU A 29 -11.55 -7.85 1.76
CA LEU A 29 -11.30 -7.97 0.33
C LEU A 29 -11.18 -6.59 -0.35
N ALA A 30 -12.03 -5.63 0.01
CA ALA A 30 -11.98 -4.28 -0.55
C ALA A 30 -10.64 -3.60 -0.24
N ILE A 31 -10.19 -3.64 1.01
CA ILE A 31 -8.90 -3.01 1.41
C ILE A 31 -7.70 -3.75 0.83
N TRP A 32 -7.76 -5.07 0.79
CA TRP A 32 -6.72 -5.89 0.17
C TRP A 32 -6.62 -5.64 -1.35
N PHE A 33 -7.74 -5.53 -2.04
CA PHE A 33 -7.77 -5.19 -3.47
C PHE A 33 -7.25 -3.77 -3.75
N VAL A 34 -7.64 -2.79 -2.93
CA VAL A 34 -7.10 -1.43 -3.02
C VAL A 34 -5.59 -1.45 -2.83
N GLY A 35 -5.10 -2.14 -1.79
CA GLY A 35 -3.68 -2.20 -1.48
C GLY A 35 -2.83 -2.91 -2.53
N THR A 36 -3.39 -3.92 -3.19
CA THR A 36 -2.70 -4.65 -4.28
C THR A 36 -2.71 -3.83 -5.57
N ALA A 37 -3.85 -3.24 -5.92
CA ALA A 37 -3.97 -2.36 -7.10
C ALA A 37 -3.05 -1.14 -7.00
N THR A 38 -3.04 -0.43 -5.87
CA THR A 38 -2.15 0.74 -5.64
C THR A 38 -0.69 0.37 -5.79
N SER A 39 -0.33 -0.84 -5.37
CA SER A 39 1.05 -1.33 -5.40
C SER A 39 1.50 -1.72 -6.80
N THR A 40 0.66 -2.40 -7.58
CA THR A 40 0.91 -2.67 -8.99
C THR A 40 1.09 -1.38 -9.77
N VAL A 41 0.15 -0.43 -9.62
CA VAL A 41 0.23 0.88 -10.28
C VAL A 41 1.52 1.60 -9.91
N ARG A 42 1.91 1.57 -8.63
CA ARG A 42 3.14 2.19 -8.16
C ARG A 42 4.39 1.62 -8.83
N TRP A 43 4.47 0.30 -9.03
CA TRP A 43 5.61 -0.33 -9.71
C TRP A 43 5.63 0.02 -11.19
N LEU A 44 4.48 -0.04 -11.86
CA LEU A 44 4.35 0.39 -13.27
C LEU A 44 4.75 1.85 -13.46
N GLU A 45 4.38 2.74 -12.53
CA GLU A 45 4.78 4.15 -12.58
C GLU A 45 6.30 4.32 -12.49
N VAL A 46 7.00 3.55 -11.65
CA VAL A 46 8.48 3.60 -11.56
C VAL A 46 9.12 3.23 -12.89
N LEU A 47 8.59 2.22 -13.58
CA LEU A 47 9.10 1.80 -14.88
C LEU A 47 8.83 2.83 -15.96
N ALA A 48 7.59 3.32 -16.02
CA ALA A 48 7.19 4.32 -16.99
C ALA A 48 8.04 5.58 -16.83
N LEU A 49 8.26 6.02 -15.59
CA LEU A 49 9.14 7.14 -15.28
C LEU A 49 10.58 6.85 -15.73
N GLY A 50 11.12 5.67 -15.39
CA GLY A 50 12.48 5.28 -15.75
C GLY A 50 12.73 5.30 -17.25
N ILE A 51 11.84 4.67 -18.02
CA ILE A 51 11.92 4.62 -19.48
C ILE A 51 11.74 6.01 -20.08
N PHE A 52 10.70 6.74 -19.68
CA PHE A 52 10.36 8.02 -20.30
C PHE A 52 11.38 9.13 -20.00
N VAL A 53 11.89 9.19 -18.76
CA VAL A 53 12.97 10.14 -18.42
C VAL A 53 14.24 9.78 -19.20
N PHE A 54 14.56 8.49 -19.33
CA PHE A 54 15.72 8.08 -20.11
C PHE A 54 15.57 8.44 -21.59
N ASP A 55 14.40 8.17 -22.20
CA ASP A 55 14.12 8.50 -23.60
C ASP A 55 14.22 10.00 -23.88
N LEU A 56 13.76 10.84 -22.96
CA LEU A 56 13.84 12.30 -23.13
C LEU A 56 15.23 12.89 -22.87
N THR A 57 15.98 12.33 -21.93
CA THR A 57 17.18 12.98 -21.38
C THR A 57 18.48 12.28 -21.80
N GLY A 58 18.39 11.03 -22.25
CA GLY A 58 19.53 10.15 -22.56
C GLY A 58 20.43 9.84 -21.35
N SER A 59 20.03 10.24 -20.14
CA SER A 59 20.92 10.24 -18.98
C SER A 59 20.37 9.38 -17.83
N PRO A 60 21.05 8.27 -17.48
CA PRO A 60 20.70 7.46 -16.31
C PRO A 60 20.76 8.25 -14.98
N PHE A 61 21.57 9.30 -14.94
CA PHE A 61 21.71 10.17 -13.76
C PHE A 61 20.41 10.93 -13.46
N GLN A 62 19.72 11.42 -14.48
CA GLN A 62 18.45 12.14 -14.30
C GLN A 62 17.34 11.19 -13.84
N VAL A 63 17.32 9.96 -14.33
CA VAL A 63 16.41 8.90 -13.84
C VAL A 63 16.64 8.66 -12.34
N ALA A 64 17.90 8.47 -11.94
CA ALA A 64 18.24 8.27 -10.53
C ALA A 64 17.83 9.45 -9.65
N LEU A 65 18.04 10.68 -10.12
CA LEU A 65 17.63 11.89 -9.41
C LEU A 65 16.12 11.95 -9.17
N MET A 66 15.31 11.57 -10.16
CA MET A 66 13.85 11.51 -10.02
C MET A 66 13.40 10.44 -9.02
N LEU A 67 14.07 9.28 -9.00
CA LEU A 67 13.80 8.23 -8.01
C LEU A 67 14.17 8.68 -6.59
N ILE A 68 15.26 9.43 -6.42
CA ILE A 68 15.63 10.04 -5.12
C ILE A 68 14.57 11.06 -4.71
N LEU A 69 14.13 11.90 -5.65
CA LEU A 69 13.11 12.92 -5.39
C LEU A 69 11.77 12.29 -4.94
N ARG A 70 11.43 11.12 -5.48
CA ARG A 70 10.27 10.33 -5.02
C ARG A 70 10.38 9.87 -3.56
N MET A 71 11.59 9.62 -3.07
CA MET A 71 11.84 9.21 -1.69
C MET A 71 11.84 10.39 -0.71
N LEU A 72 12.06 11.61 -1.22
CA LEU A 72 12.14 12.82 -0.41
C LEU A 72 10.89 13.06 0.47
N PRO A 73 9.65 12.94 -0.02
CA PRO A 73 8.45 13.06 0.83
C PRO A 73 8.40 12.02 1.94
N LEU A 74 8.89 10.80 1.69
CA LEU A 74 8.95 9.72 2.68
C LEU A 74 9.82 10.12 3.88
N VAL A 75 10.97 10.72 3.61
CA VAL A 75 11.91 11.15 4.64
C VAL A 75 11.39 12.38 5.39
N LEU A 76 10.84 13.35 4.66
CA LEU A 76 10.41 14.63 5.25
C LEU A 76 9.09 14.53 6.02
N VAL A 77 8.12 13.82 5.45
CA VAL A 77 6.74 13.78 5.97
C VAL A 77 6.47 12.51 6.78
N GLY A 78 7.28 11.46 6.64
CA GLY A 78 7.12 10.18 7.35
C GLY A 78 6.92 10.29 8.87
N PRO A 79 7.68 11.12 9.62
CA PRO A 79 7.45 11.29 11.05
C PRO A 79 6.08 11.93 11.39
N LEU A 80 5.61 12.85 10.55
CA LEU A 80 4.34 13.55 10.73
C LEU A 80 3.14 12.64 10.44
N THR A 81 3.28 11.71 9.48
CA THR A 81 2.19 10.79 9.13
C THR A 81 1.87 9.79 10.22
N GLY A 82 2.86 9.41 11.05
CA GLY A 82 2.64 8.56 12.22
C GLY A 82 1.70 9.19 13.23
N VAL A 83 1.97 10.45 13.61
CA VAL A 83 1.12 11.22 14.54
C VAL A 83 -0.28 11.43 13.97
N LEU A 84 -0.37 11.70 12.66
CA LEU A 84 -1.66 11.85 11.98
C LEU A 84 -2.47 10.54 12.00
N ALA A 85 -1.82 9.38 11.80
CA ALA A 85 -2.45 8.08 11.79
C ALA A 85 -2.94 7.61 13.17
N GLU A 86 -2.40 8.16 14.26
CA GLU A 86 -2.86 7.89 15.62
C GLU A 86 -4.12 8.69 15.98
N ARG A 87 -4.24 9.94 15.48
CA ARG A 87 -5.32 10.86 15.86
C ARG A 87 -6.49 10.91 14.88
N ALA A 88 -6.26 10.61 13.61
CA ALA A 88 -7.27 10.73 12.57
C ALA A 88 -8.10 9.45 12.40
N ASN A 89 -9.33 9.61 11.91
CA ASN A 89 -10.15 8.47 11.49
C ASN A 89 -9.54 7.84 10.23
N ARG A 90 -8.91 6.67 10.40
CA ARG A 90 -8.12 5.96 9.37
C ARG A 90 -8.91 5.71 8.09
N ARG A 91 -10.19 5.34 8.21
CA ARG A 91 -11.07 5.11 7.05
C ARG A 91 -11.28 6.38 6.24
N SER A 92 -11.53 7.51 6.91
CA SER A 92 -11.74 8.80 6.26
C SER A 92 -10.46 9.32 5.58
N VAL A 93 -9.30 9.14 6.23
CA VAL A 93 -7.99 9.50 5.65
C VAL A 93 -7.71 8.68 4.39
N MET A 94 -7.95 7.37 4.42
CA MET A 94 -7.70 6.50 3.27
C MET A 94 -8.61 6.86 2.08
N ILE A 95 -9.90 7.12 2.33
CA ILE A 95 -10.83 7.58 1.28
C ILE A 95 -10.38 8.93 0.71
N SER A 96 -10.00 9.87 1.56
CA SER A 96 -9.53 11.20 1.13
C SER A 96 -8.27 11.08 0.27
N CYS A 97 -7.30 10.24 0.66
CA CYS A 97 -6.11 9.98 -0.11
C CYS A 97 -6.44 9.35 -1.48
N LEU A 98 -7.36 8.37 -1.52
CA LEU A 98 -7.78 7.75 -2.77
C LEU A 98 -8.46 8.75 -3.71
N LEU A 99 -9.31 9.63 -3.17
CA LEU A 99 -9.97 10.69 -3.95
C LEU A 99 -8.95 11.67 -4.51
N VAL A 100 -8.01 12.14 -3.69
CA VAL A 100 -6.94 13.05 -4.12
C VAL A 100 -6.09 12.40 -5.21
N MET A 101 -5.69 11.14 -5.05
CA MET A 101 -4.92 10.41 -6.07
C MET A 101 -5.71 10.20 -7.36
N SER A 102 -7.01 9.90 -7.25
CA SER A 102 -7.88 9.74 -8.42
C SER A 102 -8.00 11.06 -9.20
N LEU A 103 -8.13 12.19 -8.49
CA LEU A 103 -8.17 13.52 -9.09
C LEU A 103 -6.84 13.89 -9.76
N ILE A 104 -5.71 13.60 -9.11
CA ILE A 104 -4.37 13.80 -9.68
C ILE A 104 -4.20 12.95 -10.95
N CYS A 105 -4.61 11.68 -10.90
CA CYS A 105 -4.52 10.76 -12.03
C CYS A 105 -5.40 11.23 -13.21
N LEU A 106 -6.61 11.72 -12.93
CA LEU A 106 -7.46 12.35 -13.96
C LEU A 106 -6.81 13.60 -14.55
N GLY A 107 -6.21 14.46 -13.72
CA GLY A 107 -5.46 15.62 -14.18
C GLY A 107 -4.30 15.22 -15.11
N PHE A 108 -3.56 14.18 -14.75
CA PHE A 108 -2.50 13.63 -15.60
C PHE A 108 -3.03 13.02 -16.90
N ALA A 109 -4.15 12.30 -16.86
CA ALA A 109 -4.76 11.73 -18.07
C ALA A 109 -5.14 12.83 -19.07
N VAL A 110 -5.71 13.94 -18.59
CA VAL A 110 -6.05 15.10 -19.45
C VAL A 110 -4.78 15.77 -20.00
N LEU A 111 -3.75 15.97 -19.18
CA LEU A 111 -2.48 16.57 -19.64
C LEU A 111 -1.75 15.69 -20.66
N SER A 112 -1.75 14.38 -20.44
CA SER A 112 -1.18 13.38 -21.35
C SER A 112 -1.84 13.46 -22.73
N TRP A 113 -3.18 13.60 -22.77
CA TRP A 113 -3.93 13.74 -24.01
C TRP A 113 -3.53 14.98 -24.83
N ASN A 114 -3.09 16.05 -24.17
CA ASN A 114 -2.64 17.28 -24.82
C ASN A 114 -1.18 17.23 -25.31
N GLY A 115 -0.46 16.12 -25.12
CA GLY A 115 0.91 15.95 -25.62
C GLY A 115 1.97 16.78 -24.89
N HIS A 116 1.63 17.45 -23.80
CA HIS A 116 2.55 18.27 -22.99
C HIS A 116 3.29 17.47 -21.90
N LEU A 117 3.56 16.18 -22.14
CA LEU A 117 4.33 15.35 -21.20
C LEU A 117 5.78 15.85 -21.14
N SER A 118 6.15 16.45 -20.02
CA SER A 118 7.49 16.98 -19.73
C SER A 118 8.08 16.32 -18.49
N VAL A 119 9.41 16.39 -18.36
CA VAL A 119 10.15 15.88 -17.20
C VAL A 119 9.66 16.49 -15.88
N SER A 120 9.19 17.74 -15.89
CA SER A 120 8.64 18.41 -14.71
C SER A 120 7.37 17.73 -14.19
N TYR A 121 6.52 17.21 -15.08
CA TYR A 121 5.30 16.50 -14.67
C TYR A 121 5.59 15.16 -14.01
N LEU A 122 6.63 14.46 -14.47
CA LEU A 122 7.09 13.21 -13.85
C LEU A 122 7.71 13.45 -12.48
N GLY A 123 8.44 14.56 -12.32
CA GLY A 123 8.93 14.99 -11.01
C GLY A 123 7.77 15.27 -10.04
N LEU A 124 6.70 15.92 -10.51
CA LEU A 124 5.52 16.19 -9.69
C LEU A 124 4.77 14.90 -9.33
N SER A 125 4.58 13.98 -10.28
CA SER A 125 3.92 12.68 -10.02
C SER A 125 4.73 11.86 -9.01
N ALA A 126 6.05 11.83 -9.14
CA ALA A 126 6.96 11.17 -8.22
C ALA A 126 6.83 11.70 -6.79
N VAL A 127 6.78 13.02 -6.61
CA VAL A 127 6.60 13.65 -5.28
C VAL A 127 5.23 13.33 -4.70
N LEU A 128 4.16 13.43 -5.50
CA LEU A 128 2.79 13.14 -5.05
C LEU A 128 2.63 11.65 -4.68
N ASN A 129 3.16 10.74 -5.49
CA ASN A 129 3.17 9.31 -5.19
C ASN A 129 3.95 9.01 -3.92
N GLY A 130 5.12 9.66 -3.75
CA GLY A 130 5.91 9.60 -2.53
C GLY A 130 5.08 9.98 -1.31
N LEU A 131 4.37 11.11 -1.37
CA LEU A 131 3.49 11.60 -0.29
C LEU A 131 2.35 10.62 0.03
N PHE A 132 1.70 10.04 -0.98
CA PHE A 132 0.68 9.02 -0.76
C PHE A 132 1.24 7.79 -0.07
N TRP A 133 2.42 7.35 -0.50
CA TRP A 133 3.06 6.17 0.08
C TRP A 133 3.42 6.34 1.56
N THR A 134 3.76 7.57 1.99
CA THR A 134 4.03 7.86 3.41
C THR A 134 2.79 7.72 4.30
N LEU A 135 1.60 7.93 3.74
CA LEU A 135 0.31 7.87 4.43
C LEU A 135 -0.32 6.48 4.34
N GLU A 136 -0.13 5.78 3.22
CA GLU A 136 -0.77 4.49 2.96
C GLU A 136 -0.40 3.44 4.02
N ASN A 137 0.90 3.28 4.31
CA ASN A 137 1.37 2.26 5.25
C ASN A 137 0.82 2.42 6.68
N PRO A 138 0.95 3.60 7.34
CA PRO A 138 0.48 3.78 8.72
C PRO A 138 -1.05 3.82 8.83
N VAL A 139 -1.78 4.07 7.74
CA VAL A 139 -3.24 4.07 7.75
C VAL A 139 -3.80 2.69 7.42
N ARG A 140 -3.28 2.00 6.40
CA ARG A 140 -3.82 0.72 5.90
C ARG A 140 -3.52 -0.45 6.84
N ARG A 141 -2.30 -0.53 7.40
CA ARG A 141 -1.90 -1.67 8.25
C ARG A 141 -2.75 -1.79 9.52
N PRO A 142 -3.02 -0.72 10.29
CA PRO A 142 -3.93 -0.80 11.43
C PRO A 142 -5.38 -1.06 11.01
N LEU A 143 -5.83 -0.51 9.88
CA LEU A 143 -7.19 -0.73 9.35
C LEU A 143 -7.45 -2.22 9.06
N ILE A 144 -6.46 -2.93 8.50
CA ILE A 144 -6.53 -4.38 8.32
C ILE A 144 -6.72 -5.07 9.68
N GLY A 145 -5.96 -4.67 10.70
CA GLY A 145 -6.08 -5.22 12.06
C GLY A 145 -7.41 -4.94 12.75
N GLU A 146 -7.98 -3.76 12.56
CA GLU A 146 -9.33 -3.42 13.06
C GLU A 146 -10.42 -4.30 12.43
N ILE A 147 -10.28 -4.64 11.15
CA ILE A 147 -11.29 -5.40 10.39
C ILE A 147 -11.21 -6.91 10.63
N VAL A 148 -10.00 -7.47 10.73
CA VAL A 148 -9.80 -8.93 10.89
C VAL A 148 -9.62 -9.37 12.34
N GLY A 149 -9.31 -8.44 13.24
CA GLY A 149 -9.01 -8.71 14.64
C GLY A 149 -7.63 -9.34 14.87
N THR A 150 -7.11 -9.19 16.10
CA THR A 150 -5.79 -9.70 16.53
C THR A 150 -5.52 -11.18 16.19
N PRO A 151 -6.49 -12.12 16.32
CA PRO A 151 -6.26 -13.53 16.04
C PRO A 151 -5.96 -13.85 14.57
N GLN A 152 -6.48 -13.03 13.63
CA GLN A 152 -6.35 -13.28 12.19
C GLN A 152 -5.36 -12.34 11.50
N LEU A 153 -4.82 -11.35 12.23
CA LEU A 153 -3.91 -10.34 11.71
C LEU A 153 -2.66 -10.95 11.06
N GLY A 154 -2.03 -11.94 11.71
CA GLY A 154 -0.85 -12.61 11.15
C GLY A 154 -1.13 -13.29 9.80
N ALA A 155 -2.28 -13.97 9.68
CA ALA A 155 -2.69 -14.59 8.43
C ALA A 155 -3.01 -13.55 7.34
N ALA A 156 -3.73 -12.48 7.69
CA ALA A 156 -4.03 -11.38 6.79
C ALA A 156 -2.76 -10.68 6.27
N MET A 157 -1.78 -10.41 7.14
CA MET A 157 -0.50 -9.81 6.75
C MET A 157 0.34 -10.74 5.87
N SER A 158 0.33 -12.05 6.16
CA SER A 158 1.03 -13.03 5.30
C SER A 158 0.44 -13.09 3.89
N LEU A 159 -0.90 -13.02 3.78
CA LEU A 159 -1.59 -13.01 2.49
C LEU A 159 -1.30 -11.71 1.72
N ASP A 160 -1.34 -10.57 2.40
CA ASP A 160 -0.98 -9.27 1.83
C ASP A 160 0.47 -9.29 1.30
N ALA A 161 1.43 -9.80 2.09
CA ALA A 161 2.83 -9.89 1.70
C ALA A 161 3.10 -10.83 0.51
N VAL A 162 2.46 -12.01 0.49
CA VAL A 162 2.55 -12.95 -0.65
C VAL A 162 1.99 -12.31 -1.91
N THR A 163 0.86 -11.62 -1.80
CA THR A 163 0.25 -10.94 -2.96
C THR A 163 1.11 -9.80 -3.46
N PHE A 164 1.67 -9.00 -2.53
CA PHE A 164 2.57 -7.91 -2.86
C PHE A 164 3.83 -8.39 -3.57
N SER A 165 4.39 -9.50 -3.09
CA SER A 165 5.55 -10.16 -3.69
C SER A 165 5.21 -10.73 -5.08
N GLY A 166 4.00 -11.28 -5.25
CA GLY A 166 3.49 -11.73 -6.54
C GLY A 166 3.28 -10.58 -7.54
N THR A 167 2.73 -9.44 -7.11
CA THR A 167 2.61 -8.25 -7.96
C THR A 167 3.98 -7.69 -8.38
N ARG A 168 5.00 -7.88 -7.55
CA ARG A 168 6.39 -7.52 -7.86
C ARG A 168 7.11 -8.51 -8.78
N LEU A 169 6.46 -9.64 -9.08
CA LEU A 169 6.89 -10.61 -10.09
C LEU A 169 6.22 -10.32 -11.45
N LEU A 170 5.07 -9.62 -11.42
CA LEU A 170 4.33 -9.16 -12.59
C LEU A 170 4.76 -7.75 -13.04
N GLY A 171 5.15 -6.88 -12.11
CA GLY A 171 6.12 -5.80 -12.38
C GLY A 171 7.54 -6.40 -12.38
N PRO A 172 8.48 -5.84 -13.15
CA PRO A 172 9.81 -6.40 -13.36
C PRO A 172 10.72 -6.31 -12.13
#